data_AF-A0A9D4D1R1-F1
#
_entry.id   AF-A0A9D4D1R1-F1
#
_cell.length_a   1.000
_cell.length_b   1.000
_cell.length_c   1.000
_cell.angle_alpha   90.00
_cell.angle_beta   90.00
_cell.angle_gamma   90.00
#
_symmetry.space_group_name_H-M   'P 1'
#
loop_
_entity.id
_entity.type
_entity.pdbx_description
1 polymer ?
#
loop_
_entity_poly.entity_id
_entity_poly.type
_entity_poly.pdbx_seq_one_letter_code
_entity_poly.pdbx_strand_id
1 'polypeptide(L)'
;MVFEILAVGVKFSELIALKQAEAESAKIKQKYTQQEAAPLKQKAESEANFQVLSQQKAFEAAAAEIKVLQEHDVEGSDGSEILNGSIVLRYLIGLAPILAKLPANVQERWAAKANDYEKKHIVSFPPFTAFVEFIRDQATICKL
;
A
#
# COMPACT_ATOMS: atom_id res chain seq x y z
N MET A 1 53.83 62.49 6.62
CA MET A 1 53.41 61.68 7.79
C MET A 1 51.91 61.69 8.05
N VAL A 2 51.20 62.83 7.98
CA VAL A 2 49.75 62.90 8.29
C VAL A 2 48.85 62.15 7.28
N PHE A 3 49.22 62.12 6.00
CA PHE A 3 48.46 61.44 4.94
C PHE A 3 48.42 59.91 5.08
N GLU A 4 49.49 59.28 5.58
CA GLU A 4 49.54 57.82 5.72
C GLU A 4 48.71 57.32 6.90
N ILE A 5 48.63 58.07 8.00
CA ILE A 5 47.81 57.72 9.17
C ILE A 5 46.32 57.71 8.80
N LEU A 6 45.88 58.67 7.98
CA LEU A 6 44.51 58.71 7.47
C LEU A 6 44.22 57.53 6.53
N ALA A 7 45.15 57.18 5.64
CA ALA A 7 45.00 56.04 4.73
C ALA A 7 44.94 54.68 5.45
N VAL A 8 45.70 54.51 6.54
CA VAL A 8 45.65 53.30 7.40
C VAL A 8 44.32 53.22 8.15
N GLY A 9 43.82 54.36 8.67
CA GLY A 9 42.52 54.43 9.34
C GLY A 9 41.35 54.03 8.42
N VAL A 10 41.35 54.51 7.18
CA VAL A 10 40.31 54.19 6.19
C VAL A 10 40.30 52.68 5.85
N LYS A 11 41.47 52.07 5.63
CA LYS A 11 41.59 50.62 5.35
C LYS A 11 41.11 49.75 6.53
N PHE A 12 41.33 50.20 7.76
CA PHE A 12 40.87 49.49 8.95
C PHE A 12 39.33 49.53 9.09
N SER A 13 38.72 50.68 8.79
CA SER A 13 37.26 50.80 8.75
C SER A 13 36.60 49.89 7.69
N GLU A 14 37.20 49.76 6.50
CA GLU A 14 36.73 48.84 5.45
C GLU A 14 36.84 47.37 5.87
N LEU A 15 37.94 47.00 6.55
CA LEU A 15 38.14 45.63 7.04
C LEU A 15 37.08 45.25 8.10
N ILE A 16 36.73 46.20 8.98
CA ILE A 16 35.66 45.99 9.96
C ILE A 16 34.32 45.81 9.27
N ALA A 17 34.01 46.65 8.28
CA ALA A 17 32.77 46.55 7.50
C ALA A 17 32.67 45.21 6.76
N LEU A 18 33.78 44.74 6.16
CA LEU A 18 33.83 43.44 5.49
C LEU A 18 33.56 42.29 6.47
N LYS A 19 34.17 42.33 7.66
CA LYS A 19 33.96 41.31 8.69
C LYS A 19 32.55 41.34 9.27
N GLN A 20 31.92 42.50 9.35
CA GLN A 20 30.51 42.63 9.73
C GLN A 20 29.59 42.06 8.64
N ALA A 21 29.86 42.34 7.36
CA ALA A 21 29.09 41.79 6.25
C ALA A 21 29.21 40.25 6.16
N GLU A 22 30.41 39.69 6.37
CA GLU A 22 30.61 38.24 6.49
C GLU A 22 29.83 37.67 7.68
N ALA A 23 29.90 38.30 8.85
CA ALA A 23 29.17 37.86 10.05
C ALA A 23 27.64 37.94 9.87
N GLU A 24 27.13 38.97 9.20
CA GLU A 24 25.71 39.13 8.91
C GLU A 24 25.22 38.09 7.90
N SER A 25 25.98 37.85 6.83
CA SER A 25 25.66 36.81 5.83
C SER A 25 25.66 35.40 6.46
N ALA A 26 26.61 35.12 7.36
CA ALA A 26 26.67 33.85 8.08
C ALA A 26 25.46 33.65 9.02
N LYS A 27 25.04 34.70 9.72
CA LYS A 27 23.84 34.67 10.57
C LYS A 27 22.56 34.43 9.77
N ILE A 28 22.42 35.07 8.62
CA ILE A 28 21.25 34.86 7.73
C ILE A 28 21.22 33.42 7.24
N LYS A 29 22.35 32.88 6.79
CA LYS A 29 22.46 31.49 6.34
C LYS A 29 22.15 30.51 7.48
N GLN A 30 22.67 30.74 8.68
CA GLN A 30 22.38 29.92 9.85
C GLN A 30 20.89 29.96 10.22
N LYS A 31 20.27 31.13 10.18
CA LYS A 31 18.82 31.29 10.45
C LYS A 31 17.97 30.55 9.41
N TYR A 32 18.35 30.65 8.13
CA TYR A 32 17.67 29.93 7.05
C TYR A 32 17.78 28.41 7.23
N THR A 33 18.98 27.89 7.51
CA THR A 33 19.20 26.46 7.77
C THR A 33 18.46 25.96 9.02
N GLN A 34 18.39 26.76 10.10
CA GLN A 34 17.58 26.42 11.28
C GLN A 34 16.08 26.44 10.98
N GLN A 35 15.62 27.38 10.15
CA GLN A 35 14.22 27.50 9.75
C GLN A 35 13.77 26.35 8.84
N GLU A 36 14.67 25.78 8.02
CA GLU A 36 14.40 24.57 7.22
C GLU A 36 14.48 23.26 8.04
N ALA A 37 15.24 23.22 9.13
CA ALA A 37 15.40 22.02 9.95
C ALA A 37 14.15 21.67 10.77
N ALA A 38 13.40 22.66 11.25
CA ALA A 38 12.17 22.46 12.02
C ALA A 38 11.04 21.77 11.22
N PRO A 39 10.66 22.23 10.01
CA PRO A 39 9.61 21.58 9.22
C PRO A 39 10.03 20.18 8.75
N LEU A 40 11.33 19.91 8.56
CA LEU A 40 11.82 18.57 8.25
C LEU A 40 11.60 17.59 9.40
N LYS A 41 11.85 18.01 10.65
CA LYS A 41 11.56 17.17 11.83
C LYS A 41 10.06 16.92 11.99
N GLN A 42 9.24 17.96 11.89
CA GLN A 42 7.78 17.84 12.00
C GLN A 42 7.19 16.97 10.87
N LYS A 43 7.70 17.09 9.64
CA LYS A 43 7.30 16.24 8.51
C LYS A 43 7.67 14.77 8.76
N ALA A 44 8.91 14.50 9.16
CA ALA A 44 9.37 13.14 9.46
C ALA A 44 8.55 12.49 10.60
N GLU A 45 8.24 13.26 11.64
CA GLU A 45 7.37 12.82 12.74
C GLU A 45 5.94 12.53 12.27
N SER A 46 5.37 13.39 11.41
CA SER A 46 4.02 13.18 10.87
C SER A 46 3.92 11.98 9.93
N GLU A 47 4.98 11.72 9.16
CA GLU A 47 5.08 10.58 8.24
C GLU A 47 5.25 9.28 9.02
N ALA A 48 6.07 9.26 10.07
CA ALA A 48 6.20 8.13 10.98
C ALA A 48 4.87 7.84 11.70
N ASN A 49 4.19 8.87 12.23
CA ASN A 49 2.88 8.72 12.87
C ASN A 49 1.82 8.19 11.89
N PHE A 50 1.84 8.65 10.64
CA PHE A 50 0.93 8.13 9.61
C PHE A 50 1.19 6.65 9.33
N GLN A 51 2.46 6.25 9.24
CA GLN A 51 2.83 4.86 8.98
C GLN A 51 2.45 3.94 10.15
N VAL A 52 2.68 4.36 11.40
CA VAL A 52 2.27 3.62 12.60
C VAL A 52 0.74 3.52 12.68
N LEU A 53 0.02 4.61 12.44
CA LEU A 53 -1.45 4.62 12.48
C LEU A 53 -2.06 3.77 11.36
N SER A 54 -1.44 3.74 10.18
CA SER A 54 -1.81 2.86 9.07
C SER A 54 -1.64 1.38 9.46
N GLN A 55 -0.51 1.05 10.08
CA GLN A 55 -0.24 -0.31 10.56
C GLN A 55 -1.19 -0.70 11.70
N GLN A 56 -1.50 0.24 12.60
CA GLN A 56 -2.43 0.02 13.68
C GLN A 56 -3.86 -0.21 13.17
N LYS A 57 -4.34 0.60 12.21
CA LYS A 57 -5.64 0.34 11.56
C LYS A 57 -5.67 -0.96 10.77
N ALA A 58 -4.57 -1.38 10.15
CA ALA A 58 -4.49 -2.68 9.49
C ALA A 58 -4.53 -3.85 10.49
N PHE A 59 -3.88 -3.71 11.65
CA PHE A 59 -3.96 -4.69 12.73
C PHE A 59 -5.35 -4.70 13.38
N GLU A 60 -5.99 -3.56 13.55
CA GLU A 60 -7.33 -3.44 14.13
C GLU A 60 -8.41 -3.95 13.17
N ALA A 61 -8.24 -3.76 11.85
CA ALA A 61 -9.07 -4.40 10.83
C ALA A 61 -8.88 -5.92 10.83
N ALA A 62 -7.63 -6.41 10.93
CA ALA A 62 -7.34 -7.84 11.08
C ALA A 62 -7.87 -8.41 12.42
N ALA A 63 -7.85 -7.64 13.51
CA ALA A 63 -8.41 -8.04 14.80
C ALA A 63 -9.95 -8.01 14.81
N ALA A 64 -10.56 -7.08 14.09
CA ALA A 64 -12.00 -7.06 13.85
C ALA A 64 -12.43 -8.26 13.00
N GLU A 65 -11.62 -8.67 12.02
CA GLU A 65 -11.81 -9.93 11.28
C GLU A 65 -11.71 -11.15 12.20
N ILE A 66 -10.74 -11.22 13.12
CA ILE A 66 -10.64 -12.31 14.12
C ILE A 66 -11.85 -12.33 15.05
N LYS A 67 -12.36 -11.16 15.46
CA LYS A 67 -13.53 -11.06 16.34
C LYS A 67 -14.82 -11.52 15.64
N VAL A 68 -14.95 -11.25 14.34
CA VAL A 68 -16.07 -11.78 13.52
C VAL A 68 -15.97 -13.31 13.39
N LEU A 69 -14.77 -13.88 13.39
CA LEU A 69 -14.54 -15.33 13.31
C LEU A 69 -14.81 -16.06 14.65
N GLN A 70 -14.59 -15.43 15.80
CA GLN A 70 -14.85 -16.05 17.11
C GLN A 70 -16.33 -16.24 17.46
N GLU A 71 -17.27 -15.61 16.74
CA GLU A 71 -18.71 -15.89 16.91
C GLU A 71 -19.20 -17.06 16.04
N HIS A 72 -18.35 -17.66 15.19
CA HIS A 72 -18.69 -18.81 14.34
C HIS A 72 -17.94 -20.09 14.76
N ASP A 73 -17.78 -20.33 16.06
CA ASP A 73 -17.48 -21.68 16.57
C ASP A 73 -18.75 -22.55 16.53
N VAL A 74 -19.10 -23.07 15.34
CA VAL A 74 -19.67 -24.43 15.21
C VAL A 74 -19.18 -25.07 13.90
N GLU A 75 -18.26 -26.01 14.09
CA GLU A 75 -17.98 -27.21 13.30
C GLU A 75 -17.58 -27.09 11.81
N GLY A 76 -16.33 -27.51 11.55
CA GLY A 76 -16.14 -28.61 10.60
C GLY A 76 -15.08 -28.40 9.51
N SER A 77 -13.95 -29.08 9.72
CA SER A 77 -13.20 -29.85 8.72
C SER A 77 -12.37 -29.12 7.64
N ASP A 78 -11.07 -29.41 7.74
CA ASP A 78 -10.08 -29.62 6.67
C ASP A 78 -9.76 -28.50 5.66
N GLY A 79 -8.66 -27.81 5.95
CA GLY A 79 -7.55 -27.74 4.99
C GLY A 79 -7.68 -26.78 3.80
N SER A 80 -8.51 -25.74 3.89
CA SER A 80 -8.73 -24.79 2.78
C SER A 80 -8.71 -23.30 3.16
N GLU A 81 -8.12 -22.92 4.30
CA GLU A 81 -8.28 -21.55 4.85
C GLU A 81 -7.06 -20.64 4.75
N ILE A 82 -6.05 -20.99 3.96
CA ILE A 82 -4.89 -20.11 3.69
C ILE A 82 -4.93 -19.58 2.24
N LEU A 83 -6.08 -19.27 1.64
CA LEU A 83 -6.08 -18.74 0.26
C LEU A 83 -7.26 -17.81 -0.12
N ASN A 84 -7.99 -17.21 0.83
CA ASN A 84 -9.25 -16.51 0.49
C ASN A 84 -9.32 -15.04 0.91
N GLY A 85 -8.57 -14.19 0.22
CA GLY A 85 -8.77 -12.73 0.32
C GLY A 85 -8.73 -12.03 -1.03
N SER A 86 -7.60 -12.09 -1.74
CA SER A 86 -7.40 -11.18 -2.91
C SER A 86 -7.54 -11.84 -4.28
N ILE A 87 -7.37 -13.16 -4.38
CA ILE A 87 -7.28 -13.88 -5.66
C ILE A 87 -8.60 -14.58 -6.01
N VAL A 88 -9.21 -15.27 -5.05
CA VAL A 88 -10.57 -15.80 -5.19
C VAL A 88 -11.56 -14.65 -5.46
N LEU A 89 -11.41 -13.50 -4.81
CA LEU A 89 -12.19 -12.32 -5.17
C LEU A 89 -11.98 -11.90 -6.62
N ARG A 90 -10.77 -11.90 -7.18
CA ARG A 90 -10.54 -11.39 -8.55
C ARG A 90 -11.11 -12.32 -9.64
N TYR A 91 -11.05 -13.63 -9.41
CA TYR A 91 -11.62 -14.65 -10.31
C TYR A 91 -13.15 -14.74 -10.15
N LEU A 92 -13.65 -14.73 -8.91
CA LEU A 92 -15.08 -14.69 -8.62
C LEU A 92 -15.70 -13.36 -9.05
N ILE A 93 -15.04 -12.21 -8.94
CA ILE A 93 -15.63 -10.90 -9.33
C ILE A 93 -15.98 -10.89 -10.83
N GLY A 94 -15.12 -11.45 -11.69
CA GLY A 94 -15.36 -11.49 -13.14
C GLY A 94 -16.40 -12.54 -13.55
N LEU A 95 -16.37 -13.72 -12.92
CA LEU A 95 -17.25 -14.84 -13.26
C LEU A 95 -18.57 -14.87 -12.48
N ALA A 96 -18.66 -14.29 -11.29
CA ALA A 96 -19.85 -14.27 -10.45
C ALA A 96 -21.10 -13.74 -11.15
N PRO A 97 -21.07 -12.60 -11.88
CA PRO A 97 -22.27 -12.14 -12.57
C PRO A 97 -22.74 -13.12 -13.66
N ILE A 98 -21.83 -13.90 -14.24
CA ILE A 98 -22.14 -14.91 -15.27
C ILE A 98 -22.65 -16.19 -14.60
N LEU A 99 -21.98 -16.67 -13.56
CA LEU A 99 -22.38 -17.84 -12.78
C LEU A 99 -23.76 -17.66 -12.13
N ALA A 100 -24.03 -16.48 -11.57
CA ALA A 100 -25.32 -16.16 -10.96
C ALA A 100 -26.50 -16.21 -11.96
N LYS A 101 -26.22 -16.12 -13.27
CA LYS A 101 -27.23 -16.29 -14.32
C LYS A 101 -27.43 -17.74 -14.73
N LEU A 102 -26.56 -18.66 -14.32
CA LEU A 102 -26.67 -20.08 -14.61
C LEU A 102 -27.56 -20.79 -13.57
N PRO A 103 -28.22 -21.89 -13.94
CA PRO A 103 -28.93 -22.75 -13.00
C PRO A 103 -28.03 -23.23 -11.84
N ALA A 104 -28.57 -23.34 -10.63
CA ALA A 104 -27.81 -23.72 -9.42
C ALA A 104 -27.04 -25.05 -9.58
N ASN A 105 -27.65 -26.04 -10.24
CA ASN A 105 -27.01 -27.32 -10.54
C ASN A 105 -25.77 -27.19 -11.43
N VAL A 106 -25.73 -26.18 -12.32
CA VAL A 106 -24.56 -25.90 -13.17
C VAL A 106 -23.48 -25.18 -12.36
N GLN A 107 -23.87 -24.29 -11.45
CA GLN A 107 -22.93 -23.59 -10.55
C GLN A 107 -22.22 -24.57 -9.61
N GLU A 108 -22.95 -25.50 -8.97
CA GLU A 108 -22.36 -26.52 -8.10
C GLU A 108 -21.38 -27.43 -8.85
N ARG A 109 -21.77 -27.87 -10.06
CA ARG A 109 -20.91 -28.67 -10.93
C ARG A 109 -19.65 -27.93 -11.37
N TRP A 110 -19.77 -26.62 -11.60
CA TRP A 110 -18.62 -25.79 -11.90
C TRP A 110 -17.66 -25.72 -10.72
N ALA A 111 -18.16 -25.49 -9.50
CA ALA A 111 -17.34 -25.43 -8.30
C ALA A 111 -16.55 -26.74 -8.09
N ALA A 112 -17.19 -27.89 -8.29
CA ALA A 112 -16.51 -29.19 -8.24
C ALA A 112 -15.42 -29.33 -9.30
N LYS A 113 -15.70 -28.95 -10.57
CA LYS A 113 -14.73 -29.04 -11.67
C LYS A 113 -13.58 -28.05 -11.52
N ALA A 114 -13.84 -26.85 -10.98
CA ALA A 114 -12.83 -25.86 -10.69
C ALA A 114 -11.84 -26.37 -9.63
N ASN A 115 -12.33 -26.92 -8.52
CA ASN A 115 -11.50 -27.53 -7.48
C ASN A 115 -10.65 -28.70 -8.00
N ASP A 116 -11.21 -29.54 -8.88
CA ASP A 116 -10.46 -30.64 -9.51
C ASP A 116 -9.37 -30.10 -10.44
N TYR A 117 -9.67 -29.05 -11.22
CA TYR A 117 -8.72 -28.40 -12.12
C TYR A 117 -7.52 -27.80 -11.36
N GLU A 118 -7.78 -27.14 -10.23
CA GLU A 118 -6.75 -26.57 -9.36
C GLU A 118 -5.80 -27.64 -8.84
N LYS A 119 -6.35 -28.77 -8.35
CA LYS A 119 -5.56 -29.92 -7.88
C LYS A 119 -4.73 -30.55 -8.99
N LYS A 120 -5.31 -30.72 -10.18
CA LYS A 120 -4.68 -31.41 -11.31
C LYS A 120 -3.56 -30.59 -11.97
N HIS A 121 -3.76 -29.28 -12.08
CA HIS A 121 -2.84 -28.40 -12.80
C HIS A 121 -1.93 -27.59 -11.88
N ILE A 122 -2.07 -27.71 -10.55
CA ILE A 122 -1.33 -26.94 -9.53
C ILE A 122 -1.45 -25.44 -9.83
N VAL A 123 -2.66 -25.01 -10.16
CA VAL A 123 -3.00 -23.61 -10.40
C VAL A 123 -3.94 -23.12 -9.31
N SER A 124 -3.80 -21.86 -8.90
CA SER A 124 -4.67 -21.28 -7.87
C SER A 124 -6.10 -21.00 -8.35
N PHE A 125 -6.35 -21.05 -9.66
CA PHE A 125 -7.67 -20.88 -10.25
C PHE A 125 -7.67 -21.41 -11.69
N PRO A 126 -8.80 -21.95 -12.18
CA PRO A 126 -8.94 -22.33 -13.58
C PRO A 126 -8.89 -21.09 -14.50
N PRO A 127 -8.29 -21.17 -15.69
CA PRO A 127 -8.40 -20.10 -16.68
C PRO A 127 -9.84 -20.00 -17.22
N PHE A 128 -10.23 -18.83 -17.74
CA PHE A 128 -11.56 -18.63 -18.35
C PHE A 128 -11.87 -19.63 -19.47
N THR A 129 -10.85 -20.10 -20.20
CA THR A 129 -11.00 -21.16 -21.22
C THR A 129 -11.59 -22.45 -20.64
N ALA A 130 -11.17 -22.85 -19.44
CA ALA A 130 -11.68 -24.04 -18.77
C ALA A 130 -13.17 -23.87 -18.39
N PHE A 131 -13.58 -22.64 -18.05
CA PHE A 131 -15.00 -22.31 -17.83
C PHE A 131 -15.82 -22.44 -19.12
N VAL A 132 -15.33 -21.88 -20.23
CA VAL A 132 -16.03 -21.97 -21.53
C VAL A 132 -16.17 -23.42 -21.99
N GLU A 133 -15.13 -24.23 -21.85
CA GLU A 133 -15.17 -25.67 -22.14
C GLU A 133 -16.20 -26.38 -21.26
N PHE A 134 -16.21 -26.11 -19.95
CA PHE A 134 -17.22 -26.65 -19.05
C PHE A 134 -18.65 -26.29 -19.47
N ILE A 135 -18.91 -25.02 -19.84
CA ILE A 135 -20.25 -24.60 -20.27
C ILE A 135 -20.67 -25.32 -21.57
N ARG A 136 -19.74 -25.51 -22.51
CA ARG A 136 -20.02 -26.31 -23.72
C ARG A 136 -20.35 -27.77 -23.41
N ASP A 137 -19.63 -28.37 -22.46
CA ASP A 137 -19.93 -29.72 -21.98
C ASP A 137 -21.34 -29.78 -21.36
N GLN A 138 -21.66 -28.83 -20.47
CA GLN A 138 -22.98 -28.77 -19.83
C GLN A 138 -24.11 -28.55 -20.84
N ALA A 139 -23.89 -27.73 -21.87
CA ALA A 139 -24.87 -27.48 -22.94
C ALA A 139 -25.07 -28.69 -23.87
N THR A 140 -24.11 -29.63 -23.90
CA THR A 140 -24.26 -30.88 -24.66
C THR A 140 -24.99 -31.94 -23.83
N ILE A 141 -24.75 -31.96 -22.51
CA ILE A 141 -25.34 -32.91 -21.56
C ILE A 141 -26.79 -32.54 -21.22
N CYS A 142 -27.03 -31.25 -21.00
CA CYS A 142 -28.34 -30.68 -20.82
C CYS A 142 -28.67 -29.95 -22.12
N LYS A 143 -29.66 -30.42 -22.88
CA LYS A 143 -30.32 -29.57 -23.87
C LYS A 143 -30.97 -28.41 -23.10
N LEU A 144 -30.21 -27.33 -22.90
CA LEU A 144 -30.67 -26.05 -22.36
C LEU A 144 -31.74 -25.46 -23.28
#